data_AF-A0A949A6R6-F1
#
_entry.id   AF-A0A949A6R6-F1
#
_cell.length_a   1.000
_cell.length_b   1.000
_cell.length_c   1.000
_cell.angle_alpha   90.00
_cell.angle_beta   90.00
_cell.angle_gamma   90.00
#
_symmetry.space_group_name_H-M   'P 1'
#
loop_
_entity.id
_entity.type
_entity.pdbx_description
1 polymer ?
#
loop_
_entity_poly.entity_id
_entity_poly.type
_entity_poly.pdbx_seq_one_letter_code
_entity_poly.pdbx_strand_id
1 'polypeptide(L)'
;MQALKESYPCPPSDASGQKVLELTVNNHPGVMSHICGLFSRRAFNMEGILCMPIGDGKLSRIWIQIAGNSHLDQIVKQLEKLEDVRSAVLHPAEHEVFAKLEEYFQGS
;
A
#
# COMPACT_ATOMS: atom_id res chain seq x y z
N MET A 1 -25.40 25.62 3.39
CA MET A 1 -24.35 25.51 2.34
C MET A 1 -23.01 25.45 3.08
N GLN A 2 -22.65 24.42 3.84
CA GLN A 2 -22.30 23.01 3.57
C GLN A 2 -21.06 22.80 2.69
N ALA A 3 -20.17 21.94 3.23
CA ALA A 3 -18.96 21.28 2.70
C ALA A 3 -17.62 22.05 2.90
N LEU A 4 -16.56 21.55 3.55
CA LEU A 4 -16.23 20.26 4.17
C LEU A 4 -15.38 20.48 5.44
N LYS A 5 -15.83 19.96 6.58
CA LYS A 5 -14.99 19.61 7.73
C LYS A 5 -15.05 18.10 7.88
N GLU A 6 -14.00 17.42 7.44
CA GLU A 6 -13.70 16.04 7.85
C GLU A 6 -12.19 15.81 7.66
N SER A 7 -11.41 16.44 8.52
CA SER A 7 -10.14 15.87 8.96
C SER A 7 -10.51 14.68 9.84
N TYR A 8 -10.35 13.45 9.38
CA TYR A 8 -10.57 12.29 10.24
C TYR A 8 -9.37 12.16 11.20
N PRO A 9 -9.53 12.40 12.52
CA PRO A 9 -8.57 11.85 13.47
C PRO A 9 -8.78 10.33 13.48
N CYS A 10 -7.74 9.56 13.15
CA CYS A 10 -7.77 8.13 13.40
C CYS A 10 -7.83 7.93 14.92
N PRO A 11 -8.89 7.31 15.48
CA PRO A 11 -8.98 7.09 16.92
C PRO A 11 -7.84 6.17 17.36
N PRO A 12 -7.20 6.41 18.52
CA PRO A 12 -6.28 5.45 19.11
C PRO A 12 -7.13 4.32 19.70
N SER A 13 -7.48 3.32 18.89
CA SER A 13 -8.22 2.15 19.35
C SER A 13 -7.46 0.87 19.02
N ASP A 14 -6.56 0.53 19.94
CA ASP A 14 -6.20 -0.82 20.39
C ASP A 14 -5.97 -1.92 19.32
N ALA A 15 -4.69 -2.30 19.19
CA ALA A 15 -4.22 -3.68 18.92
C ALA A 15 -4.34 -4.30 17.49
N SER A 16 -4.27 -3.52 16.40
CA SER A 16 -4.02 -4.08 15.06
C SER A 16 -3.14 -3.17 14.20
N GLY A 17 -1.82 -3.34 14.30
CA GLY A 17 -0.83 -2.47 13.66
C GLY A 17 -1.05 -2.31 12.15
N GLN A 18 -0.87 -1.08 11.66
CA GLN A 18 -0.78 -0.79 10.24
C GLN A 18 0.26 -1.71 9.61
N LYS A 19 -0.08 -2.27 8.45
CA LYS A 19 0.83 -3.15 7.70
C LYS A 19 1.19 -2.50 6.39
N VAL A 20 2.43 -2.69 5.99
CA VAL A 20 2.93 -2.23 4.70
C VAL A 20 3.26 -3.42 3.84
N LEU A 21 2.62 -3.50 2.68
CA LEU A 21 2.94 -4.48 1.66
C LEU A 21 3.91 -3.87 0.67
N GLU A 22 5.12 -4.43 0.61
CA GLU A 22 6.12 -4.12 -0.41
C GLU A 22 6.02 -5.12 -1.56
N LEU A 23 5.83 -4.62 -2.77
CA LEU A 23 5.76 -5.40 -3.99
C LEU A 23 6.87 -4.98 -4.94
N THR A 24 7.57 -5.95 -5.51
CA THR A 24 8.42 -5.74 -6.69
C THR A 24 7.70 -6.33 -7.89
N VAL A 25 7.40 -5.49 -8.87
CA VAL A 25 6.60 -5.88 -10.04
C VAL A 25 7.28 -5.51 -11.34
N ASN A 26 6.96 -6.23 -12.41
CA ASN A 26 7.33 -5.87 -13.77
C ASN A 26 6.56 -4.60 -14.18
N ASN A 27 7.27 -3.58 -14.61
CA ASN A 27 6.68 -2.32 -15.00
C ASN A 27 6.17 -2.40 -16.45
N HIS A 28 4.94 -2.87 -16.61
CA HIS A 28 4.21 -2.79 -17.87
C HIS A 28 2.86 -2.10 -17.69
N PRO A 29 2.28 -1.56 -18.78
CA PRO A 29 0.96 -0.94 -18.71
C PRO A 29 -0.08 -1.91 -18.14
N GLY A 30 -0.83 -1.47 -17.14
CA GLY A 30 -1.94 -2.23 -16.55
C GLY A 30 -1.65 -2.91 -15.20
N VAL A 31 -0.38 -3.09 -14.81
CA VAL A 31 -0.04 -3.74 -13.51
C VAL A 31 -0.60 -2.96 -12.33
N MET A 32 -0.40 -1.64 -12.30
CA MET A 32 -0.90 -0.79 -11.22
C MET A 32 -2.43 -0.87 -11.11
N SER A 33 -3.15 -0.80 -12.23
CA SER A 33 -4.61 -0.93 -12.24
C SER A 33 -5.07 -2.30 -11.75
N HIS A 34 -4.35 -3.36 -12.10
CA HIS A 34 -4.65 -4.71 -11.64
C HIS A 34 -4.46 -4.84 -10.12
N ILE A 35 -3.34 -4.34 -9.60
CA ILE A 35 -3.03 -4.33 -8.17
C ILE A 35 -4.11 -3.55 -7.41
N CYS A 36 -4.39 -2.30 -7.79
CA CYS A 36 -5.45 -1.50 -7.17
C CYS A 36 -6.83 -2.19 -7.24
N GLY A 37 -7.11 -2.89 -8.35
CA GLY A 37 -8.34 -3.67 -8.51
C GLY A 37 -8.47 -4.83 -7.52
N LEU A 38 -7.37 -5.50 -7.16
CA LEU A 38 -7.37 -6.57 -6.15
C LEU A 38 -7.73 -6.04 -4.75
N PHE A 39 -7.23 -4.86 -4.40
CA PHE A 39 -7.56 -4.20 -3.12
C PHE A 39 -9.01 -3.69 -3.10
N SER A 40 -9.46 -3.09 -4.20
CA SER A 40 -10.82 -2.55 -4.33
C SER A 40 -11.91 -3.62 -4.21
N ARG A 41 -11.73 -4.79 -4.85
CA ARG A 41 -12.72 -5.89 -4.85
C ARG A 41 -13.01 -6.49 -3.47
N ARG A 42 -12.08 -6.36 -2.54
CA ARG A 42 -12.20 -6.95 -1.20
C ARG A 42 -12.41 -5.89 -0.11
N ALA A 43 -12.71 -4.65 -0.50
CA ALA A 43 -12.93 -3.52 0.40
C ALA A 43 -11.77 -3.29 1.39
N PHE A 44 -10.51 -3.49 0.95
CA PHE A 44 -9.38 -3.06 1.76
C PHE A 44 -9.24 -1.56 1.69
N ASN A 45 -9.14 -0.93 2.85
CA ASN A 45 -8.84 0.48 2.94
C ASN A 45 -7.32 0.65 2.76
N MET A 46 -6.90 1.11 1.57
CA MET A 46 -5.52 1.52 1.33
C MET A 46 -5.35 2.92 1.91
N GLU A 47 -4.58 3.05 2.99
CA GLU A 47 -4.29 4.34 3.62
C GLU A 47 -3.25 5.13 2.84
N GLY A 48 -2.33 4.41 2.19
CA GLY A 48 -1.26 5.01 1.40
C GLY A 48 -0.78 4.07 0.30
N ILE A 49 -0.39 4.66 -0.83
CA ILE A 49 0.28 3.95 -1.91
C ILE A 49 1.46 4.78 -2.40
N LEU A 50 2.62 4.14 -2.48
CA LEU A 50 3.84 4.70 -3.06
C LEU A 50 4.31 3.78 -4.16
N CYS A 51 4.72 4.33 -5.30
CA CYS A 51 5.29 3.56 -6.39
C CYS A 51 6.53 4.28 -6.92
N MET A 52 7.62 3.53 -7.08
CA MET A 52 8.88 4.03 -7.62
C MET A 52 9.48 3.02 -8.59
N PRO A 53 9.96 3.46 -9.78
CA PRO A 53 10.70 2.58 -10.67
C PRO A 53 12.03 2.14 -10.04
N ILE A 54 12.49 0.93 -10.38
CA ILE A 54 13.78 0.39 -9.94
C ILE A 54 14.73 0.34 -11.14
N GLY A 55 15.94 0.87 -10.97
CA GLY A 55 17.02 0.74 -11.95
C GLY A 55 16.67 1.34 -13.31
N ASP A 56 16.63 0.50 -14.35
CA ASP A 56 16.31 0.89 -15.73
C ASP A 56 14.80 1.11 -15.99
N GLY A 57 13.97 0.98 -14.95
CA GLY A 57 12.53 1.21 -15.02
C GLY A 57 11.74 0.02 -15.55
N LYS A 58 12.37 -1.13 -15.83
CA LYS A 58 11.65 -2.38 -16.17
C LYS A 58 10.94 -3.01 -14.97
N LEU A 59 11.38 -2.68 -13.76
CA LEU A 59 10.75 -3.07 -12.52
C LEU A 59 10.24 -1.83 -11.79
N SER A 60 9.20 -2.00 -10.99
CA SER A 60 8.70 -0.99 -10.07
C SER A 60 8.55 -1.59 -8.68
N ARG A 61 8.84 -0.77 -7.68
CA ARG A 61 8.58 -1.09 -6.29
C ARG A 61 7.37 -0.31 -5.81
N ILE A 62 6.43 -1.02 -5.22
CA ILE A 62 5.18 -0.47 -4.73
C ILE A 62 5.10 -0.76 -3.24
N TRP A 63 4.81 0.26 -2.45
CA TRP A 63 4.49 0.12 -1.03
C TRP A 63 3.03 0.50 -0.82
N ILE A 64 2.28 -0.37 -0.15
CA ILE A 64 0.84 -0.17 0.11
C ILE A 64 0.63 -0.26 1.62
N GLN A 65 0.21 0.84 2.23
CA GLN A 65 -0.15 0.94 3.63
C GLN A 65 -1.63 0.59 3.80
N ILE A 66 -1.92 -0.35 4.69
CA ILE A 66 -3.24 -0.96 4.84
C ILE A 66 -3.62 -0.98 6.32
N ALA A 67 -4.82 -0.49 6.62
CA ALA A 67 -5.41 -0.55 7.95
C ALA A 67 -5.68 -2.01 8.37
N GLY A 68 -5.38 -2.34 9.63
CA GLY A 68 -5.31 -3.70 10.17
C GLY A 68 -6.51 -4.60 9.83
N ASN A 69 -6.38 -5.38 8.75
CA ASN A 69 -7.33 -6.41 8.35
C ASN A 69 -6.67 -7.80 8.35
N SER A 70 -7.40 -8.80 8.83
CA SER A 70 -7.01 -10.20 9.01
C SER A 70 -6.91 -11.01 7.70
N HIS A 71 -7.12 -10.39 6.54
CA HIS A 71 -7.17 -11.07 5.23
C HIS A 71 -6.01 -10.74 4.29
N LEU A 72 -4.96 -10.06 4.76
CA LEU A 72 -3.82 -9.66 3.93
C LEU A 72 -3.05 -10.84 3.34
N ASP A 73 -2.86 -11.91 4.10
CA ASP A 73 -2.19 -13.14 3.63
C ASP A 73 -2.87 -13.74 2.39
N GLN A 74 -4.18 -13.56 2.25
CA GLN A 74 -4.90 -14.03 1.06
C GLN A 74 -4.60 -13.18 -0.17
N ILE A 75 -4.47 -11.86 0.00
CA ILE A 75 -4.09 -10.96 -1.11
C ILE A 75 -2.66 -11.26 -1.53
N VAL A 76 -1.73 -11.40 -0.58
CA VAL A 76 -0.34 -11.74 -0.86
C VAL A 76 -0.27 -13.00 -1.72
N LYS A 77 -0.99 -14.06 -1.32
CA LYS A 77 -1.09 -15.30 -2.11
C LYS A 77 -1.73 -15.14 -3.49
N GLN A 78 -2.57 -14.12 -3.70
CA GLN A 78 -3.11 -13.82 -5.02
C GLN A 78 -2.13 -13.01 -5.87
N LEU A 79 -1.42 -12.07 -5.26
CA LEU A 79 -0.38 -11.29 -5.91
C LEU A 79 0.78 -12.18 -6.34
N GLU A 80 1.21 -13.12 -5.51
CA GLU A 80 2.25 -14.12 -5.85
C GLU A 80 1.89 -15.01 -7.05
N LYS A 81 0.61 -15.10 -7.43
CA LYS A 81 0.17 -15.85 -8.61
C LYS A 81 0.21 -15.03 -9.91
N LEU A 82 0.40 -13.71 -9.81
CA LEU A 82 0.54 -12.86 -10.98
C LEU A 82 1.96 -13.01 -11.52
N GLU A 83 2.10 -13.30 -12.81
CA GLU A 83 3.42 -13.34 -13.49
C GLU A 83 4.16 -11.99 -13.39
N ASP A 84 3.39 -10.92 -13.21
CA ASP A 84 3.89 -9.55 -13.12
C ASP A 84 4.51 -9.26 -11.74
N VAL A 85 4.21 -10.06 -10.71
CA VAL A 85 4.73 -9.87 -9.35
C VAL A 85 5.95 -10.75 -9.15
N ARG A 86 7.10 -10.10 -8.95
CA ARG A 86 8.38 -10.78 -8.74
C ARG A 86 8.65 -11.08 -7.27
N SER A 87 8.16 -10.25 -6.37
CA SER A 87 8.30 -10.43 -4.93
C SER A 87 7.20 -9.67 -4.19
N ALA A 88 6.69 -10.26 -3.10
CA ALA A 88 5.76 -9.63 -2.17
C ALA A 88 6.26 -9.85 -0.74
N VAL A 89 6.46 -8.76 0.01
CA VAL A 89 6.95 -8.79 1.39
C VAL A 89 5.97 -8.01 2.26
N LEU A 90 5.44 -8.68 3.28
CA LEU A 90 4.56 -8.06 4.26
C LEU A 90 5.36 -7.59 5.48
N HIS A 91 5.32 -6.29 5.74
CA HIS A 91 5.94 -5.69 6.91
C HIS A 91 4.89 -5.54 8.03
N PRO A 92 5.14 -6.07 9.25
CA PRO A 92 4.17 -6.08 10.34
C PRO A 92 4.00 -4.74 11.07
N ALA A 93 4.80 -3.73 10.73
CA ALA A 93 4.85 -2.43 11.40
C ALA A 93 5.00 -1.30 10.37
N GLU A 94 5.01 -0.06 10.87
CA GLU A 94 5.34 1.14 10.11
C GLU A 94 6.65 0.94 9.32
N HIS A 95 6.61 1.27 8.04
CA HIS A 95 7.77 1.17 7.15
C HIS A 95 8.43 2.54 7.04
N GLU A 96 9.77 2.60 7.11
CA GLU A 96 10.54 3.86 7.08
C GLU A 96 10.17 4.78 5.90
N VAL A 97 9.73 4.20 4.79
CA VAL A 97 9.33 4.96 3.60
C VAL A 97 8.13 5.88 3.86
N PHE A 98 7.16 5.43 4.66
CA PHE A 98 5.99 6.22 5.02
C PHE A 98 6.33 7.19 6.15
N ALA A 99 7.15 6.79 7.12
CA ALA A 99 7.65 7.71 8.15
C ALA A 99 8.40 8.91 7.53
N LYS A 100 9.30 8.67 6.58
CA LYS A 100 10.02 9.74 5.86
C LYS A 100 9.10 10.61 5.00
N LEU A 101 8.02 10.04 4.45
CA LEU A 101 7.02 10.82 3.71
C LEU A 101 6.20 11.72 4.64
N GLU A 102 5.79 11.23 5.80
CA GLU A 102 5.10 12.05 6.80
C GLU A 102 5.97 13.20 7.28
N GLU A 103 7.26 12.96 7.54
CA GLU A 103 8.24 14.01 7.85
C GLU A 103 8.31 15.07 6.74
N TYR A 104 8.30 14.64 5.47
CA TYR A 104 8.31 15.55 4.31
C TYR A 104 7.06 16.45 4.28
N PHE A 105 5.87 15.90 4.57
CA PHE A 105 4.62 16.68 4.56
C PHE A 105 4.45 17.57 5.79
N GLN A 106 5.00 17.20 6.95
CA GLN A 106 4.94 18.01 8.17
C GLN A 106 5.93 19.18 8.20
N GLY A 107 6.95 19.15 7.32
CA GLY A 107 8.01 20.15 7.24
C GLY A 107 7.74 21.37 6.34
N SER A 108 6.50 21.62 5.88
CA SER A 108 6.12 22.79 5.04
C SER A 108 5.25 23.80 5.75
#